data_AF-A0A971PCM2-F1
#
_entry.id   AF-A0A971PCM2-F1
#
_cell.length_a   1.000
_cell.length_b   1.000
_cell.length_c   1.000
_cell.angle_alpha   90.00
_cell.angle_beta   90.00
_cell.angle_gamma   90.00
#
_symmetry.space_group_name_H-M   'P 1'
#
loop_
_entity.id
_entity.type
_entity.pdbx_description
1 polymer ?
#
loop_
_entity_poly.entity_id
_entity_poly.type
_entity_poly.pdbx_seq_one_letter_code
_entity_poly.pdbx_strand_id
1 'polypeptide(L)'
;MQAYLILALMFFVGIAVFVFQNPTMVTVHFINWTSPKVSIAVVALVAACAGAILVFLVDSFRYFKVAKATRELTQANRKLQKEIKSLKDEKPSRKDKRGEKGKTATPDSSPAANPSQTSPDIHADAENKPE
;
A
#
# COMPACT_ATOMS: atom_id res chain seq x y z
N MET A 1 -6.67 4.01 9.26
CA MET A 1 -6.79 5.36 8.65
C MET A 1 -8.00 6.13 9.16
N GLN A 2 -9.21 5.59 9.11
CA GLN A 2 -10.43 6.29 9.56
C GLN A 2 -10.46 6.64 11.05
N ALA A 3 -9.92 5.77 11.92
CA ALA A 3 -9.85 6.03 13.37
C ALA A 3 -9.09 7.33 13.72
N TYR A 4 -8.04 7.69 12.97
CA TYR A 4 -7.31 8.94 13.19
C TYR A 4 -8.14 10.16 12.84
N LEU A 5 -8.95 10.10 11.78
CA LEU A 5 -9.87 11.18 11.43
C LEU A 5 -10.97 11.35 12.46
N ILE A 6 -11.55 10.25 12.95
CA ILE A 6 -12.57 10.29 14.00
C ILE A 6 -11.99 10.91 15.27
N LEU A 7 -10.78 10.51 15.68
CA LEU A 7 -10.10 11.06 16.85
C LEU A 7 -9.77 12.55 16.66
N ALA A 8 -9.28 12.95 15.49
CA ALA A 8 -8.98 14.34 15.18
C ALA A 8 -10.26 15.21 15.21
N LEU A 9 -11.36 14.69 14.69
CA LEU A 9 -12.65 15.37 14.72
C LEU A 9 -13.18 15.52 16.15
N MET A 10 -13.10 14.46 16.96
CA MET A 10 -13.48 14.51 18.38
C MET A 10 -12.63 15.54 19.14
N PHE A 11 -11.34 15.61 18.87
CA PHE A 11 -10.44 16.62 19.43
C PHE A 11 -10.83 18.04 19.00
N PHE A 12 -11.16 18.24 17.72
CA PHE A 12 -11.58 19.54 17.21
C PHE A 12 -12.90 20.02 17.83
N VAL A 13 -13.87 19.11 18.02
CA VAL A 13 -15.10 19.40 18.77
C VAL A 13 -14.78 19.82 20.20
N GLY A 14 -13.84 19.14 20.87
CA GLY A 14 -13.37 19.52 22.20
C GLY A 14 -12.80 20.95 22.25
N ILE A 15 -11.96 21.32 21.28
CA ILE A 15 -11.44 22.69 21.15
C ILE A 15 -12.58 23.69 20.95
N ALA A 16 -13.52 23.38 20.05
CA ALA A 16 -14.65 24.27 19.78
C ALA A 16 -15.47 24.51 21.05
N VAL A 17 -15.82 23.45 21.79
CA VAL A 17 -16.54 23.55 23.06
C VAL A 17 -15.76 24.40 24.07
N PHE A 18 -14.45 24.17 24.21
CA PHE A 18 -13.59 24.96 25.10
C PHE A 18 -13.62 26.45 24.75
N VAL A 19 -13.53 26.80 23.47
CA VAL A 19 -13.56 28.18 23.00
C VAL A 19 -14.92 28.84 23.23
N PHE A 20 -16.02 28.12 22.93
CA PHE A 20 -17.37 28.65 23.13
C PHE A 20 -17.73 28.83 24.60
N GLN A 21 -17.26 27.94 25.49
CA GLN A 21 -17.49 28.06 26.93
C GLN A 21 -16.61 29.14 27.58
N ASN A 22 -15.45 29.46 26.97
CA ASN A 22 -14.52 30.45 27.49
C ASN A 22 -14.34 31.62 26.50
N PRO A 23 -15.37 32.45 26.28
CA PRO A 23 -15.30 33.59 25.37
C PRO A 23 -14.51 34.77 25.96
N THR A 24 -13.76 34.53 27.05
CA THR A 24 -13.02 35.57 27.75
C THR A 24 -11.94 36.17 26.86
N MET A 25 -11.77 37.48 26.98
CA MET A 25 -10.70 38.20 26.29
C MET A 25 -9.43 38.09 27.12
N VAL A 26 -8.36 37.62 26.49
CA VAL A 26 -7.05 37.45 27.10
C VAL A 26 -6.05 38.41 26.47
N THR A 27 -5.10 38.84 27.29
CA THR A 27 -3.92 39.58 26.86
C THR A 27 -2.76 38.60 26.82
N VAL A 28 -2.15 38.43 25.66
CA VAL A 28 -1.03 37.50 25.48
C VAL A 28 0.28 38.28 25.57
N HIS A 29 1.13 37.90 26.50
CA HIS A 29 2.47 38.45 26.66
C HIS A 29 3.49 37.51 26.02
N PHE A 30 4.21 38.02 25.02
CA PHE A 30 5.28 37.33 24.30
C PHE A 30 6.60 38.05 24.50
N ILE A 31 7.45 37.60 25.43
CA ILE A 31 8.81 38.13 25.65
C ILE A 31 8.84 39.67 25.81
N ASN A 32 8.93 40.43 24.71
CA ASN A 32 8.90 41.90 24.69
C ASN A 32 7.64 42.52 24.06
N TRP A 33 6.68 41.72 23.60
CA TRP A 33 5.46 42.15 22.94
C TRP A 33 4.23 41.75 23.75
N THR A 34 3.23 42.62 23.79
CA THR A 34 1.94 42.33 24.41
C THR A 34 0.84 42.54 23.38
N SER A 35 0.00 41.53 23.19
CA SER A 35 -1.12 41.63 22.27
C SER A 35 -2.22 42.53 22.86
N PRO A 36 -3.04 43.19 22.02
CA PRO A 36 -4.33 43.71 22.44
C PRO A 36 -5.19 42.61 23.08
N LYS A 37 -6.30 43.00 23.73
CA LYS A 37 -7.30 42.05 24.22
C LYS A 37 -7.82 41.24 23.03
N VAL A 38 -7.48 39.96 22.97
CA VAL A 38 -7.88 39.02 21.93
C VAL A 38 -8.69 37.90 22.54
N SER A 39 -9.64 37.33 21.80
CA SER A 39 -10.40 36.18 22.30
C SER A 39 -9.48 34.95 22.37
N ILE A 40 -9.67 34.11 23.40
CA ILE A 40 -9.04 32.78 23.49
C ILE A 40 -9.25 31.98 22.21
N ALA A 41 -10.40 32.16 21.55
CA ALA A 41 -10.72 31.56 20.25
C ALA A 41 -9.60 31.75 19.22
N VAL A 42 -9.16 33.00 19.05
CA VAL A 42 -8.18 33.39 18.02
C VAL A 42 -6.82 32.81 18.38
N VAL A 43 -6.43 32.88 19.65
CA VAL A 43 -5.15 32.36 20.14
C VAL A 43 -5.09 30.84 19.95
N ALA A 44 -6.15 30.12 20.31
CA ALA A 44 -6.26 28.67 20.14
C ALA A 44 -6.21 28.27 18.67
N LEU A 45 -6.91 29.00 17.79
CA LEU A 45 -6.91 28.74 16.35
C LEU A 45 -5.51 28.91 15.75
N VAL A 46 -4.84 30.02 16.08
CA VAL A 46 -3.47 30.29 15.60
C VAL A 46 -2.49 29.23 16.11
N ALA A 47 -2.60 28.83 17.38
CA ALA A 47 -1.77 27.77 17.94
C ALA A 47 -2.01 26.41 17.26
N ALA A 48 -3.27 26.05 16.99
CA ALA A 48 -3.62 24.83 16.27
C ALA A 48 -3.08 24.84 14.83
N CYS A 49 -3.22 25.97 14.11
CA CYS A 49 -2.65 26.15 12.78
C CYS A 49 -1.13 26.03 12.79
N ALA A 50 -0.44 26.67 13.75
CA ALA A 50 1.00 26.57 13.90
C ALA A 50 1.45 25.12 14.16
N GLY A 51 0.74 24.40 15.05
CA GLY A 51 0.98 22.99 15.30
C GLY A 51 0.80 22.12 14.05
N ALA A 52 -0.26 22.35 13.27
CA ALA A 52 -0.50 21.64 12.01
C ALA A 52 0.62 21.90 10.98
N ILE A 53 1.08 23.15 10.86
CA ILE A 53 2.20 23.52 9.99
C ILE A 53 3.47 22.79 10.44
N LEU A 54 3.79 22.77 11.74
CA LEU A 54 4.96 22.07 12.26
C LEU A 54 4.92 20.57 11.95
N VAL A 55 3.77 19.91 12.20
CA VAL A 55 3.59 18.49 11.87
C VAL A 55 3.76 18.24 10.38
N PHE A 56 3.16 19.09 9.54
CA PHE A 56 3.28 19.01 8.09
C PHE A 56 4.73 19.15 7.61
N LEU A 57 5.51 20.07 8.20
CA LEU A 57 6.92 20.24 7.88
C LEU A 57 7.73 18.99 8.24
N VAL A 58 7.56 18.45 9.45
CA VAL A 58 8.24 17.24 9.91
C VAL A 58 7.91 16.04 9.02
N ASP A 59 6.64 15.88 8.67
CA ASP A 59 6.20 14.78 7.81
C ASP A 59 6.72 14.93 6.38
N SER A 60 6.76 16.15 5.84
CA SER A 60 7.36 16.44 4.53
C SER A 60 8.84 16.00 4.47
N PHE A 61 9.64 16.31 5.48
CA PHE A 61 11.04 15.85 5.52
C PHE A 61 11.16 14.33 5.50
N ARG A 62 10.29 13.62 6.21
CA ARG A 62 10.29 12.15 6.22
C ARG A 62 9.83 11.59 4.87
N TYR A 63 8.82 12.21 4.28
CA TYR A 63 8.32 11.86 2.95
C TYR A 63 9.41 11.97 1.88
N PHE A 64 10.27 12.99 1.91
CA PHE A 64 11.39 13.12 0.98
C PHE A 64 12.37 11.93 1.04
N LYS A 65 12.70 11.44 2.24
CA LYS A 65 13.58 10.26 2.39
C LYS A 65 12.94 9.00 1.82
N VAL A 66 11.64 8.80 2.12
CA VAL A 66 10.87 7.68 1.58
C VAL A 66 10.79 7.77 0.06
N ALA A 67 10.48 8.93 -0.50
CA ALA A 67 10.39 9.14 -1.94
C ALA A 67 11.70 8.84 -2.66
N LYS A 68 12.85 9.23 -2.09
CA LYS A 68 14.16 8.90 -2.64
C LYS A 68 14.42 7.38 -2.63
N ALA A 69 14.16 6.72 -1.50
CA ALA A 69 14.32 5.27 -1.38
C ALA A 69 13.42 4.52 -2.37
N THR A 70 12.16 4.93 -2.52
CA THR A 70 11.21 4.35 -3.48
C THR A 70 11.71 4.48 -4.92
N ARG A 71 12.31 5.64 -5.27
CA ARG A 71 12.87 5.86 -6.61
C ARG A 71 14.08 4.96 -6.89
N GLU A 72 14.98 4.79 -5.92
CA GLU A 72 16.13 3.88 -6.02
C GLU A 72 15.68 2.42 -6.15
N LEU A 73 14.75 1.98 -5.30
CA LEU A 73 14.17 0.62 -5.36
C LEU A 73 13.48 0.37 -6.70
N THR A 74 12.73 1.34 -7.21
CA THR A 74 12.03 1.23 -8.51
C THR A 74 13.02 1.10 -9.66
N GLN A 75 14.13 1.85 -9.63
CA GLN A 75 15.18 1.74 -10.64
C GLN A 75 15.90 0.40 -10.57
N ALA A 76 16.24 -0.08 -9.37
CA ALA A 76 16.86 -1.39 -9.19
C ALA A 76 15.93 -2.52 -9.68
N ASN A 77 14.64 -2.45 -9.35
CA ASN A 77 13.66 -3.43 -9.80
C ASN A 77 13.55 -3.45 -11.34
N ARG A 78 13.52 -2.28 -11.99
CA ARG A 78 13.54 -2.17 -13.46
C ARG A 78 14.79 -2.75 -14.10
N LYS A 79 15.97 -2.58 -13.49
CA LYS A 79 17.22 -3.17 -13.99
C LYS A 79 17.19 -4.70 -13.89
N LEU A 80 16.82 -5.22 -12.73
CA LEU A 80 16.69 -6.66 -12.50
C LEU A 80 15.66 -7.30 -13.44
N GLN A 81 14.51 -6.65 -13.68
CA GLN A 81 13.53 -7.14 -14.66
C GLN A 81 14.08 -7.18 -16.09
N LYS A 82 14.91 -6.20 -16.48
CA LYS A 82 15.57 -6.20 -17.80
C LYS A 82 16.59 -7.33 -17.93
N GLU A 83 17.39 -7.57 -16.89
CA GLU A 83 18.36 -8.67 -16.86
C GLU A 83 17.69 -10.04 -16.89
N ILE A 84 16.61 -10.22 -16.13
CA ILE A 84 15.80 -11.44 -16.21
C ILE A 84 15.27 -11.63 -17.64
N LYS A 85 14.79 -10.56 -18.27
CA LYS A 85 14.26 -10.63 -19.64
C LYS A 85 15.35 -10.98 -20.65
N SER A 86 16.51 -10.32 -20.62
CA SER A 86 17.62 -10.60 -21.52
C SER A 86 18.18 -12.02 -21.35
N LEU A 87 18.33 -12.50 -20.11
CA LEU A 87 18.78 -13.88 -19.84
C LEU A 87 17.76 -14.95 -20.26
N LYS A 88 16.46 -14.61 -20.29
CA LYS A 88 15.40 -15.51 -20.76
C LYS A 88 15.33 -15.52 -22.29
N ASP A 89 15.54 -14.36 -22.92
CA ASP A 89 15.56 -14.17 -24.37
C ASP A 89 16.86 -14.73 -25.03
N GLU A 90 17.94 -14.91 -24.27
CA GLU A 90 19.20 -15.53 -24.74
C GLU A 90 19.24 -17.06 -24.60
N LYS A 91 18.30 -17.66 -23.84
CA LYS A 91 18.16 -19.12 -23.70
C LYS A 91 17.53 -19.91 -24.87
N PRO A 92 16.93 -19.35 -25.94
CA PRO A 92 16.37 -20.19 -27.00
C PRO A 92 17.44 -20.79 -27.94
N SER A 93 18.69 -20.34 -27.93
CA SER A 93 19.69 -20.80 -28.92
C SER A 93 20.41 -22.13 -28.57
N ARG A 94 20.19 -22.71 -27.39
CA ARG A 94 20.88 -23.97 -26.99
C ARG A 94 20.06 -25.25 -27.16
N LYS A 95 18.77 -25.16 -27.51
CA LYS A 95 17.90 -26.35 -27.61
C LYS A 95 17.74 -26.93 -29.01
N ASP A 96 18.09 -26.20 -30.06
CA ASP A 96 17.85 -26.63 -31.45
C ASP A 96 18.93 -27.52 -32.08
N LYS A 97 20.07 -27.78 -31.44
CA LYS A 97 21.12 -28.65 -32.01
C LYS A 97 21.05 -30.14 -31.61
N ARG A 98 19.94 -30.60 -31.02
CA ARG A 98 19.78 -32.02 -30.62
C ARG A 98 18.63 -32.77 -31.31
N GLY A 99 17.94 -32.14 -32.27
CA GLY A 99 16.78 -32.74 -32.95
C GLY A 99 17.04 -33.40 -34.30
N GLU A 100 18.19 -33.17 -34.95
CA GLU A 100 18.41 -33.57 -36.34
C GLU A 100 19.29 -34.82 -36.48
N LYS A 101 18.85 -35.94 -35.92
CA LYS A 101 19.27 -37.29 -36.36
C LYS A 101 18.18 -38.30 -35.98
N GLY A 102 17.31 -38.61 -36.93
CA GLY A 102 16.36 -39.72 -36.81
C GLY A 102 15.05 -39.50 -37.55
N LYS A 103 15.07 -39.49 -38.89
CA LYS A 103 13.87 -39.63 -39.70
C LYS A 103 14.14 -40.62 -40.83
N THR A 104 13.69 -41.86 -40.68
CA THR A 104 13.40 -42.75 -41.83
C THR A 104 12.33 -43.79 -41.44
N ALA A 105 11.35 -43.92 -42.33
CA ALA A 105 10.34 -44.98 -42.50
C ALA A 105 9.00 -44.91 -41.69
N THR A 106 8.00 -44.35 -42.37
CA THR A 106 6.52 -44.53 -42.33
C THR A 106 6.08 -45.97 -42.71
N PRO A 107 4.76 -46.33 -42.82
CA PRO A 107 3.52 -45.95 -42.11
C PRO A 107 2.60 -47.17 -41.76
N ASP A 108 1.41 -46.89 -41.21
CA ASP A 108 0.11 -47.56 -41.50
C ASP A 108 -0.51 -48.49 -40.43
N SER A 109 -1.58 -48.01 -39.78
CA SER A 109 -2.92 -48.65 -39.72
C SER A 109 -3.85 -47.91 -38.73
N SER A 110 -5.06 -47.63 -39.22
CA SER A 110 -6.21 -46.95 -38.58
C SER A 110 -7.27 -48.00 -38.14
N PRO A 111 -8.51 -47.68 -37.72
CA PRO A 111 -8.97 -47.24 -36.39
C PRO A 111 -10.15 -48.08 -35.81
N ALA A 112 -10.45 -48.02 -34.50
CA ALA A 112 -11.75 -48.40 -33.91
C ALA A 112 -11.92 -47.67 -32.56
N ALA A 113 -12.87 -46.73 -32.36
CA ALA A 113 -14.29 -46.92 -32.02
C ALA A 113 -14.48 -47.87 -30.81
N ASN A 114 -15.15 -47.58 -29.69
CA ASN A 114 -16.09 -46.55 -29.23
C ASN A 114 -16.16 -46.66 -27.65
N PRO A 115 -17.08 -46.07 -26.85
CA PRO A 115 -16.79 -45.49 -25.53
C PRO A 115 -17.42 -46.32 -24.40
N SER A 116 -17.33 -45.85 -23.14
CA SER A 116 -18.39 -45.84 -22.10
C SER A 116 -17.81 -45.96 -20.68
N GLN A 117 -18.03 -44.89 -19.92
CA GLN A 117 -18.41 -44.79 -18.50
C GLN A 117 -18.09 -45.96 -17.54
N THR A 118 -17.53 -45.63 -16.37
CA THR A 118 -18.10 -45.94 -15.04
C THR A 118 -17.33 -45.18 -13.95
N SER A 119 -18.00 -44.26 -13.24
CA SER A 119 -17.71 -43.92 -11.83
C SER A 119 -18.72 -44.68 -10.96
N PRO A 120 -18.34 -45.10 -9.75
CA PRO A 120 -18.78 -44.39 -8.54
C PRO A 120 -17.62 -44.26 -7.51
N ASP A 121 -17.40 -43.11 -6.89
CA ASP A 121 -18.03 -42.62 -5.64
C ASP A 121 -17.39 -43.25 -4.37
N ILE A 122 -17.56 -42.61 -3.21
CA ILE A 122 -17.05 -42.94 -1.85
C ILE A 122 -15.71 -42.27 -1.47
N HIS A 123 -15.52 -41.48 -0.39
CA HIS A 123 -16.30 -41.24 0.83
C HIS A 123 -16.16 -39.77 1.26
N ALA A 124 -17.29 -39.17 1.62
CA ALA A 124 -17.34 -38.07 2.57
C ALA A 124 -17.15 -38.63 3.98
N ASP A 125 -16.41 -37.92 4.83
CA ASP A 125 -16.67 -37.93 6.27
C ASP A 125 -16.58 -36.49 6.78
N ALA A 126 -17.76 -36.02 7.19
CA ALA A 126 -17.97 -34.85 7.99
C ALA A 126 -18.53 -35.34 9.33
N GLU A 127 -17.85 -35.06 10.43
CA GLU A 127 -18.42 -35.08 11.78
C GLU A 127 -17.57 -34.08 12.61
N ASN A 128 -18.00 -32.85 12.91
CA ASN A 128 -19.02 -32.42 13.88
C ASN A 128 -18.62 -32.91 15.31
N LYS A 129 -18.57 -32.14 16.42
CA LYS A 129 -19.03 -30.82 16.87
C LYS A 129 -18.39 -30.57 18.28
N PRO A 130 -18.89 -29.71 19.21
CA PRO A 130 -18.05 -28.91 20.10
C PRO A 130 -18.07 -29.40 21.57
N GLU A 131 -17.28 -28.78 22.44
CA GLU A 131 -17.65 -28.42 23.83
C GLU A 131 -16.85 -27.18 24.23
#